data_AF-A0A0G1W7J1-F1
#
_entry.id   AF-A0A0G1W7J1-F1
#
_cell.length_a   1.000
_cell.length_b   1.000
_cell.length_c   1.000
_cell.angle_alpha   90.00
_cell.angle_beta   90.00
_cell.angle_gamma   90.00
#
_symmetry.space_group_name_H-M   'P 1'
#
loop_
_entity.id
_entity.type
_entity.pdbx_description
1 polymer ?
#
loop_
_entity_poly.entity_id
_entity_poly.type
_entity_poly.pdbx_seq_one_letter_code
_entity_poly.pdbx_strand_id
1 'polypeptide(L)'
;MFLMANLGSDISQVFMHLERKEELQAASVAGRVRRTIAELMVHSDLTGRTGEIEILRTVIDDALSEKRHLDVSRKELEDYFMPFSMRVLEQTL
;
A
#
# COMPACT_ATOMS: atom_id res chain seq x y z
N MET A 1 -3.45 -3.64 14.59
CA MET A 1 -2.70 -4.82 14.10
C MET A 1 -3.24 -5.38 12.77
N PHE A 2 -4.49 -5.86 12.69
CA PHE A 2 -5.00 -6.55 11.48
C PHE A 2 -5.00 -5.72 10.20
N LEU A 3 -5.37 -4.42 10.27
CA LEU A 3 -5.43 -3.56 9.07
C LEU A 3 -4.06 -3.36 8.40
N MET A 4 -2.98 -3.21 9.17
CA MET A 4 -1.63 -3.03 8.59
C MET A 4 -1.05 -4.31 7.99
N ALA A 5 -1.28 -5.46 8.62
CA ALA A 5 -0.86 -6.74 8.06
C ALA A 5 -1.61 -7.05 6.75
N ASN A 6 -2.93 -6.78 6.73
CA ASN A 6 -3.75 -6.93 5.53
C ASN A 6 -3.31 -5.96 4.43
N LEU A 7 -2.99 -4.72 4.79
CA LEU A 7 -2.49 -3.71 3.87
C LEU A 7 -1.22 -4.19 3.15
N GLY A 8 -0.23 -4.70 3.90
CA GLY A 8 1.00 -5.25 3.30
C GLY A 8 0.74 -6.41 2.34
N SER A 9 -0.12 -7.35 2.71
CA SER A 9 -0.46 -8.47 1.84
C SER A 9 -1.16 -8.03 0.55
N ASP A 10 -2.13 -7.12 0.66
CA ASP A 10 -2.85 -6.60 -0.51
C ASP A 10 -1.91 -5.80 -1.44
N ILE A 11 -0.97 -5.04 -0.89
CA ILE A 11 0.01 -4.30 -1.68
C ILE A 11 0.92 -5.24 -2.46
N SER A 12 1.48 -6.28 -1.83
CA SER A 12 2.27 -7.28 -2.54
C SER A 12 1.45 -7.97 -3.65
N GLN A 13 0.16 -8.20 -3.43
CA GLN A 13 -0.74 -8.75 -4.45
C GLN A 13 -0.98 -7.79 -5.62
N VAL A 14 -1.12 -6.47 -5.39
CA VAL A 14 -1.24 -5.48 -6.49
C VAL A 14 -0.06 -5.63 -7.45
N PHE A 15 1.16 -5.59 -6.92
CA PHE A 15 2.37 -5.62 -7.75
C PHE A 15 2.58 -6.98 -8.42
N MET A 16 2.24 -8.08 -7.74
CA MET A 16 2.24 -9.41 -8.37
C MET A 16 1.29 -9.46 -9.58
N HIS A 17 0.09 -8.90 -9.48
CA HIS A 17 -0.85 -8.85 -10.61
C HIS A 17 -0.38 -7.91 -11.73
N LEU A 18 0.23 -6.77 -11.38
CA LEU A 18 0.83 -5.86 -12.37
C LEU A 18 1.99 -6.52 -13.14
N GLU A 19 2.88 -7.24 -12.46
CA GLU A 19 3.96 -8.01 -13.08
C GLU A 19 3.44 -9.06 -14.07
N ARG A 20 2.29 -9.67 -13.75
CA ARG A 20 1.61 -10.67 -14.58
C ARG A 20 0.73 -10.08 -15.68
N LYS A 21 0.60 -8.75 -15.77
CA LYS A 21 -0.31 -8.04 -16.67
C LYS A 21 -1.79 -8.40 -16.44
N GLU A 22 -2.14 -8.72 -15.20
CA GLU A 22 -3.49 -9.05 -14.74
C GLU A 22 -4.19 -7.77 -14.24
N GLU A 23 -4.47 -6.84 -15.15
CA GLU A 23 -4.89 -5.46 -14.83
C GLU A 23 -6.19 -5.40 -14.01
N LEU A 24 -7.18 -6.25 -14.33
CA LEU A 24 -8.46 -6.29 -13.61
C LEU A 24 -8.27 -6.76 -12.16
N GLN A 25 -7.39 -7.74 -11.95
CA GLN A 25 -7.07 -8.26 -10.63
C GLN A 25 -6.29 -7.21 -9.84
N ALA A 26 -5.30 -6.56 -10.46
CA ALA A 26 -4.55 -5.46 -9.85
C ALA A 26 -5.49 -4.33 -9.38
N ALA A 27 -6.42 -3.90 -10.24
CA ALA A 27 -7.39 -2.87 -9.91
C ALA A 27 -8.34 -3.30 -8.77
N SER A 28 -8.78 -4.55 -8.75
CA SER A 28 -9.64 -5.10 -7.69
C SER A 28 -8.95 -5.11 -6.33
N VAL A 29 -7.70 -5.59 -6.28
CA VAL A 29 -6.89 -5.59 -5.05
C VAL A 29 -6.59 -4.16 -4.60
N ALA A 30 -6.23 -3.26 -5.51
CA ALA A 30 -5.99 -1.87 -5.18
C ALA A 30 -7.22 -1.15 -4.62
N GLY A 31 -8.42 -1.53 -5.06
CA GLY A 31 -9.67 -1.09 -4.45
C GLY A 31 -9.77 -1.47 -2.97
N ARG A 32 -9.27 -2.64 -2.56
CA ARG A 32 -9.17 -3.04 -1.14
C ARG A 32 -8.13 -2.21 -0.41
N VAL A 33 -6.93 -2.06 -0.99
CA VAL A 33 -5.85 -1.22 -0.43
C VAL A 33 -6.36 0.19 -0.10
N ARG A 34 -7.07 0.83 -1.05
CA ARG A 34 -7.64 2.17 -0.85
C ARG A 34 -8.63 2.23 0.32
N ARG A 35 -9.48 1.21 0.48
CA ARG A 35 -10.42 1.13 1.62
C ARG A 35 -9.69 0.97 2.95
N THR A 36 -8.72 0.05 3.01
CA THR A 36 -7.90 -0.16 4.21
C THR A 36 -7.14 1.11 4.60
N ILE A 37 -6.56 1.83 3.62
CA ILE A 37 -5.92 3.13 3.85
C ILE A 37 -6.91 4.16 4.40
N ALA A 38 -8.12 4.25 3.82
CA ALA A 38 -9.14 5.17 4.30
C ALA A 38 -9.55 4.87 5.76
N GLU A 39 -9.74 3.59 6.10
CA GLU A 39 -10.02 3.16 7.47
C GLU A 39 -8.87 3.53 8.42
N LEU A 40 -7.62 3.29 8.02
CA LEU A 40 -6.44 3.67 8.81
C LEU A 40 -6.35 5.17 9.04
N MET A 41 -6.66 5.99 8.04
CA MET A 41 -6.62 7.45 8.17
C MET A 41 -7.70 8.02 9.11
N VAL A 42 -8.81 7.30 9.31
CA VAL A 42 -9.90 7.73 10.21
C VAL A 42 -9.60 7.38 11.67
N HIS A 43 -8.88 6.29 11.94
CA HIS A 43 -8.48 5.90 13.28
C HIS A 43 -7.22 6.68 13.72
N SER A 44 -7.44 7.74 14.51
CA SER A 44 -6.53 8.82 14.91
C SER A 44 -5.23 8.44 15.67
N ASP A 45 -4.83 7.18 15.73
CA ASP A 45 -3.56 6.74 16.36
C ASP A 45 -2.32 6.96 15.47
N LEU A 46 -2.51 7.49 14.25
CA LEU A 46 -1.44 7.72 13.28
C LEU A 46 -1.04 9.20 13.17
N THR A 47 -1.36 10.03 14.16
CA THR A 47 -1.06 11.47 14.16
C THR A 47 0.45 11.71 13.94
N GLY A 48 0.83 12.24 12.77
CA GLY A 48 2.23 12.44 12.34
C GLY A 48 2.80 11.40 11.36
N ARG A 49 2.04 10.34 11.03
CA ARG A 49 2.47 9.23 10.16
C ARG A 49 1.61 9.04 8.90
N THR A 50 0.66 9.96 8.67
CA THR A 50 -0.19 9.96 7.47
C THR A 50 0.62 10.10 6.18
N GLY A 51 1.77 10.77 6.22
CA GLY A 51 2.61 11.01 5.04
C GLY A 51 3.12 9.72 4.36
N GLU A 52 3.58 8.72 5.12
CA GLU A 52 4.04 7.45 4.53
C GLU A 52 2.89 6.65 3.90
N ILE A 53 1.70 6.70 4.52
CA ILE A 53 0.48 6.08 3.99
C ILE A 53 -0.01 6.80 2.73
N GLU A 54 0.13 8.12 2.67
CA GLU A 54 -0.21 8.93 1.49
C GLU A 54 0.77 8.71 0.33
N ILE A 55 2.07 8.58 0.61
CA ILE A 55 3.07 8.18 -0.37
C ILE A 55 2.71 6.83 -0.96
N LEU A 56 2.37 5.86 -0.10
CA LEU A 56 1.98 4.53 -0.53
C LEU A 56 0.72 4.56 -1.40
N ARG A 57 -0.32 5.30 -1.00
CA ARG A 57 -1.51 5.51 -1.84
C ARG A 57 -1.14 6.06 -3.21
N THR A 58 -0.25 7.06 -3.25
CA THR A 58 0.23 7.69 -4.49
C THR A 58 0.95 6.68 -5.39
N VAL A 59 1.82 5.84 -4.83
CA VAL A 59 2.52 4.78 -5.58
C VAL A 59 1.53 3.77 -6.16
N ILE A 60 0.53 3.32 -5.39
CA ILE A 60 -0.50 2.40 -5.89
C ILE A 60 -1.33 3.03 -7.01
N ASP A 61 -1.74 4.29 -6.83
CA ASP A 61 -2.56 5.00 -7.80
C ASP A 61 -1.80 5.25 -9.10
N ASP A 62 -0.52 5.61 -9.03
CA ASP A 62 0.33 5.77 -10.21
C ASP A 62 0.61 4.43 -10.91
N ALA A 63 0.86 3.35 -10.17
CA ALA A 63 1.10 2.02 -10.73
C ALA A 63 -0.08 1.49 -11.59
N LEU A 64 -1.29 1.95 -11.29
CA LEU A 64 -2.53 1.63 -12.01
C LEU A 64 -2.93 2.67 -13.06
N SER A 65 -2.21 3.80 -13.13
CA SER A 65 -2.44 4.84 -14.12
C SER A 65 -2.04 4.32 -15.51
N GLU A 66 -2.81 4.72 -16.53
CA GLU A 66 -2.44 4.51 -17.95
C GLU A 66 -1.09 5.16 -18.29
N LYS A 67 -0.74 6.23 -17.56
CA LYS A 67 0.54 6.92 -17.64
C LYS A 67 1.21 6.88 -16.28
N ARG A 68 2.09 5.91 -16.09
CA ARG A 68 2.93 5.81 -14.89
C ARG A 68 3.98 6.92 -14.90
N HIS A 69 4.11 7.62 -13.80
CA HIS A 69 5.16 8.63 -13.57
C HIS A 69 6.27 8.08 -12.69
N LEU A 70 6.00 7.01 -11.96
CA LEU A 70 6.92 6.33 -11.07
C LEU A 70 7.26 4.95 -11.66
N ASP A 71 8.56 4.65 -11.72
CA ASP A 71 9.03 3.30 -12.00
C ASP A 71 9.39 2.65 -10.66
N VAL A 72 8.43 1.92 -10.09
CA VAL A 72 8.59 1.24 -8.79
C VAL A 72 8.45 -0.25 -9.01
N SER A 73 9.53 -0.97 -8.73
CA SER A 73 9.49 -2.44 -8.70
C SER A 73 8.82 -2.93 -7.42
N ARG A 74 8.31 -4.16 -7.48
CA ARG A 74 7.81 -4.87 -6.29
C ARG A 74 8.85 -4.92 -5.18
N LYS A 75 10.13 -5.14 -5.54
CA LYS A 75 11.22 -5.22 -4.57
C LYS A 75 11.43 -3.88 -3.84
N GLU A 76 11.48 -2.77 -4.58
CA GLU A 76 11.66 -1.43 -3.98
C GLU A 76 10.49 -1.07 -3.05
N LEU A 77 9.28 -1.47 -3.43
CA LEU A 77 8.11 -1.30 -2.59
C LEU A 77 8.20 -2.15 -1.32
N GLU A 78 8.57 -3.43 -1.42
CA GLU A 78 8.75 -4.31 -0.26
C GLU A 78 9.85 -3.77 0.66
N ASP A 79 10.99 -3.34 0.11
CA ASP A 79 12.11 -2.77 0.86
C ASP A 79 11.71 -1.47 1.58
N TYR A 80 10.82 -0.66 1.00
CA TYR A 80 10.33 0.58 1.61
C TYR A 80 9.20 0.35 2.62
N PHE A 81 8.20 -0.46 2.24
CA PHE A 81 6.97 -0.65 3.00
C PHE A 81 7.14 -1.60 4.19
N MET A 82 7.98 -2.64 4.09
CA MET A 82 8.15 -3.59 5.19
C MET A 82 8.72 -2.93 6.45
N PRO A 83 9.80 -2.12 6.40
CA PRO A 83 10.26 -1.36 7.55
C PRO A 83 9.20 -0.40 8.11
N PHE A 84 8.41 0.24 7.24
CA PHE A 84 7.32 1.11 7.66
C PHE A 84 6.24 0.36 8.44
N SER A 85 5.72 -0.74 7.89
CA SER A 85 4.69 -1.55 8.54
C SER A 85 5.14 -2.08 9.91
N MET A 86 6.41 -2.49 10.04
CA MET A 86 6.99 -2.90 11.32
C MET A 86 7.02 -1.76 12.35
N ARG A 87 7.46 -0.55 11.95
CA ARG A 87 7.45 0.64 12.83
C ARG A 87 6.04 1.03 13.31
N VAL A 88 5.02 0.78 12.49
CA VAL A 88 3.63 1.00 12.89
C VAL A 88 3.18 -0.06 13.90
N LEU A 89 3.51 -1.34 13.63
CA LEU A 89 3.12 -2.46 14.49
C LEU A 89 3.76 -2.40 15.89
N GLU A 90 5.06 -2.08 15.98
CA GLU A 90 5.81 -2.02 17.24
C GLU A 90 5.31 -0.96 18.22
N GLN A 91 4.62 0.07 17.72
CA GLN A 91 4.17 1.21 18.53
C GLN A 91 2.67 1.19 18.82
N THR A 92 1.95 0.16 18.34
CA THR A 92 0.55 -0.11 18.68
C THR A 92 0.43 -1.20 19.77
N LEU A 93 1.57 -1.65 20.32
CA LEU A 93 1.71 -2.60 21.44
C LEU A 93 2.11 -1.85 22.70
#